data_AF-A0A3D5UM56-F1
#
_entry.id   AF-A0A3D5UM56-F1
#
_cell.length_a   1.000
_cell.length_b   1.000
_cell.length_c   1.000
_cell.angle_alpha   90.00
_cell.angle_beta   90.00
_cell.angle_gamma   90.00
#
_symmetry.space_group_name_H-M   'P 1'
#
loop_
_entity.id
_entity.type
_entity.pdbx_description
1 polymer ?
#
loop_
_entity_poly.entity_id
_entity_poly.type
_entity_poly.pdbx_seq_one_letter_code
_entity_poly.pdbx_strand_id
1 'polypeptide(L)' 'MKRKYPNLCKPLQLRGVTLKNRMIAAPMAFPWIPENGHVTQESAAYFEMRAKGGAG' A
#
# COMPACT_ATOMS: atom_id res chain seq x y z
N MET A 1 20.56 17.44 -3.12
CA MET A 1 19.15 17.80 -3.36
C MET A 1 18.42 17.96 -2.02
N LYS A 2 17.89 19.15 -1.69
CA LYS A 2 17.17 19.40 -0.42
C LYS A 2 15.73 18.87 -0.54
N ARG A 3 15.39 17.78 0.16
CA ARG A 3 14.04 17.19 0.12
C ARG A 3 13.08 17.98 1.02
N LYS A 4 11.93 18.42 0.47
CA LYS A 4 10.87 19.11 1.22
C LYS A 4 10.32 18.27 2.39
N TYR A 5 10.25 16.95 2.20
CA TYR A 5 9.81 15.98 3.21
C TYR A 5 10.96 15.03 3.56
N PRO A 6 11.83 15.36 4.54
CA PRO A 6 13.06 14.62 4.80
C PRO A 6 12.83 13.21 5.33
N ASN A 7 11.65 12.92 5.88
CA ASN A 7 11.32 11.63 6.49
C ASN A 7 10.44 10.71 5.62
N LEU A 8 9.87 11.19 4.52
CA LEU A 8 8.88 10.45 3.73
C LEU A 8 9.43 9.15 3.14
N CYS A 9 10.68 9.20 2.65
CA CYS A 9 11.39 8.03 2.10
C CYS A 9 12.34 7.36 3.10
N LYS A 10 12.26 7.69 4.40
CA LYS A 10 13.02 6.98 5.44
C LYS A 10 12.24 5.74 5.89
N PRO A 11 12.92 4.64 6.24
CA PRO A 11 12.26 3.50 6.86
C PRO A 11 11.42 3.87 8.09
N LEU A 12 10.45 3.01 8.38
CA LEU A 12 9.59 3.08 9.55
C LEU A 12 9.38 1.67 10.09
N GLN A 13 9.60 1.48 11.39
CA GLN A 13 9.37 0.20 12.04
C GLN A 13 8.05 0.24 12.80
N LEU A 14 7.15 -0.70 12.49
CA LEU A 14 5.83 -0.83 13.09
C LEU A 14 5.63 -2.27 13.55
N ARG A 15 5.59 -2.47 14.88
CA ARG A 15 5.17 -3.72 15.54
C ARG A 15 5.80 -5.01 14.95
N GLY A 16 7.10 -4.99 14.68
CA GLY A 16 7.87 -6.11 14.13
C GLY A 16 8.09 -6.08 12.61
N VAL A 17 7.40 -5.21 11.87
CA VAL A 17 7.57 -5.02 10.42
C VAL A 17 8.38 -3.75 10.14
N THR A 18 9.26 -3.79 9.13
CA THR A 18 10.01 -2.62 8.64
C THR A 18 9.49 -2.19 7.28
N LEU A 19 8.79 -1.06 7.23
CA LEU A 19 8.40 -0.41 5.98
C LEU A 19 9.60 0.30 5.36
N LYS A 20 9.77 0.15 4.04
CA LYS A 20 10.89 0.74 3.28
C LYS A 20 10.81 2.27 3.20
N ASN A 21 9.61 2.83 3.35
CA ASN A 21 9.31 4.26 3.34
C ASN A 21 8.05 4.51 4.20
N ARG A 22 7.49 5.74 4.18
CA ARG A 22 6.32 6.14 5.00
C ARG A 22 5.07 6.46 4.17
N MET A 23 4.97 5.92 2.96
CA MET A 23 3.82 6.08 2.07
C MET A 23 2.94 4.84 2.21
N ILE A 24 1.82 5.00 2.92
CA ILE A 24 0.88 3.90 3.23
C ILE A 24 -0.36 4.09 2.35
N ALA A 25 -0.84 3.00 1.73
CA ALA A 25 -2.12 3.02 1.05
C ALA A 25 -3.26 2.98 2.08
N ALA A 26 -4.04 4.06 2.18
CA ALA A 26 -5.21 4.10 3.05
C ALA A 26 -6.27 3.06 2.63
N PRO A 27 -7.15 2.60 3.54
CA PRO A 27 -8.27 1.73 3.17
C PRO A 27 -9.12 2.37 2.07
N MET A 28 -9.46 1.59 1.04
CA MET A 28 -10.27 1.99 -0.09
C MET A 28 -11.31 0.91 -0.36
N ALA A 29 -12.55 1.31 -0.65
CA ALA A 29 -13.52 0.40 -1.24
C ALA A 29 -13.05 -0.01 -2.64
N PHE A 30 -13.07 -1.30 -2.95
CA PHE A 30 -12.87 -1.77 -4.32
C PHE A 30 -14.24 -1.80 -5.01
N PRO A 31 -14.45 -1.09 -6.13
CA PRO A 31 -15.78 -0.93 -6.72
C PRO A 31 -16.33 -2.20 -7.38
N TRP A 32 -15.47 -3.20 -7.63
CA TRP A 32 -15.83 -4.48 -8.24
C TRP A 32 -15.69 -5.63 -7.23
N ILE A 33 -16.56 -5.64 -6.23
CA ILE A 33 -16.75 -6.79 -5.33
C ILE A 33 -17.95 -7.58 -5.85
N PRO A 34 -17.82 -8.89 -6.16
CA PRO A 34 -18.95 -9.71 -6.57
C PRO A 34 -19.97 -9.87 -5.44
N GLU A 35 -21.20 -10.29 -5.77
CA GLU A 35 -22.31 -10.43 -4.83
C GLU A 35 -22.02 -11.39 -3.66
N ASN A 36 -21.09 -12.33 -3.82
CA ASN A 36 -20.62 -13.22 -2.75
C ASN A 36 -19.66 -12.54 -1.74
N GLY A 37 -19.30 -11.27 -1.94
CA GLY A 37 -18.40 -10.51 -1.06
C GLY A 37 -16.93 -10.96 -1.08
N HIS A 38 -16.54 -11.89 -1.96
CA HIS A 38 -15.20 -12.47 -1.98
C HIS A 38 -14.20 -11.62 -2.78
N VAL A 39 -12.93 -11.70 -2.38
CA VAL A 39 -11.80 -11.15 -3.13
C VAL A 39 -11.66 -11.91 -4.46
N THR A 40 -11.39 -11.17 -5.53
CA THR A 40 -11.22 -11.69 -6.89
C THR A 40 -9.77 -11.62 -7.35
N GLN A 41 -9.46 -12.22 -8.50
CA GLN A 41 -8.13 -12.15 -9.10
C GLN A 41 -7.76 -10.71 -9.51
N GLU A 42 -8.74 -9.91 -9.94
CA GLU A 42 -8.56 -8.50 -10.33
C GLU A 42 -8.23 -7.62 -9.12
N SER A 43 -8.93 -7.82 -7.99
CA SER A 43 -8.62 -7.09 -6.75
C SER A 43 -7.26 -7.52 -6.18
N ALA A 44 -6.90 -8.81 -6.25
CA ALA A 44 -5.55 -9.26 -5.90
C ALA A 44 -4.47 -8.58 -6.76
N ALA A 45 -4.62 -8.58 -8.09
CA ALA A 45 -3.69 -7.92 -9.02
C ALA A 45 -3.58 -6.41 -8.79
N TYR A 46 -4.69 -5.75 -8.43
CA TYR A 46 -4.73 -4.34 -8.07
C TYR A 46 -3.90 -4.02 -6.81
N PHE A 47 -3.98 -4.84 -5.77
CA PHE A 47 -3.14 -4.68 -4.57
C PHE A 47 -1.67 -5.04 -4.85
N GLU A 48 -1.40 -6.05 -5.67
CA GLU A 48 -0.03 -6.41 -6.08
C GLU A 48 0.67 -5.25 -6.81
N MET A 49 -0.04 -4.57 -7.73
CA MET A 49 0.46 -3.37 -8.42
C MET A 49 0.86 -2.26 -7.43
N ARG A 50 0.04 -2.03 -6.39
CA ARG A 50 0.29 -1.03 -5.34
C ARG A 50 1.50 -1.39 -4.48
N ALA A 51 1.62 -2.66 -4.10
CA ALA A 51 2.76 -3.18 -3.34
C ALA A 51 4.08 -3.05 -4.11
N LYS A 52 4.08 -3.31 -5.43
CA LYS A 52 5.24 -3.08 -6.32
C LYS A 52 5.65 -1.61 -6.37
N GLY A 53 4.69 -0.68 -6.30
CA GLY A 53 4.93 0.76 -6.16
C GLY A 53 5.55 1.19 -4.81
N GLY A 54 5.67 0.26 -3.86
CA GLY A 54 6.27 0.53 -2.55
C GLY A 54 5.35 1.27 -1.57
N ALA A 55 4.04 1.33 -1.83
CA ALA A 55 3.05 1.77 -0.86
C ALA A 55 2.59 0.56 -0.02
N GLY A 56 2.87 0.58 1.29
CA GLY A 56 2.61 -0.53 2.21
C GLY A 56 2.75 -0.11 3.67
#